data_AF-A0A1C5HSS7-F1
#
_entry.id   AF-A0A1C5HSS7-F1
#
_cell.length_a   1.000
_cell.length_b   1.000
_cell.length_c   1.000
_cell.angle_alpha   90.00
_cell.angle_beta   90.00
_cell.angle_gamma   90.00
#
_symmetry.space_group_name_H-M   'P 1'
#
loop_
_entity.id
_entity.type
_entity.pdbx_description
1 polymer ?
#
loop_
_entity_poly.entity_id
_entity_poly.type
_entity_poly.pdbx_seq_one_letter_code
_entity_poly.pdbx_strand_id
1 'polypeptide(L)'
;MDPRAARFLAWPFALAAAALRFASEWWLEPLTWRLTSAPTGLVAWLAVGAAGILVPLGVYLLLTRDARRRPATFEVDRRARRFTAPTAPAWVGPWSIVVGWLTGGLVTLERVPGEDRVRLADTGAVLLVSLVVVALVLVLIGVVLWSDRPRLTLDPQGITVRGLFRRTTVRWDRLVPGGPPGTDARVLVLAELPDPPGPRAVPRTLPVGRAHVDPVFLAGAVHHYVTAAEHRPTIGTPAELDRLRAALAS
;
A
#
# COMPACT_ATOMS: atom_id res chain seq x y z
N MET A 1 3.19 -16.81 -1.01
CA MET A 1 3.07 -16.04 0.24
C MET A 1 1.76 -15.27 0.22
N ASP A 2 0.99 -15.30 1.31
CA ASP A 2 -0.25 -14.52 1.47
C ASP A 2 0.04 -13.01 1.36
N PRO A 3 -0.75 -12.21 0.61
CA PRO A 3 -0.67 -10.75 0.59
C PRO A 3 -0.59 -10.08 1.97
N ARG A 4 -1.26 -10.64 2.99
CA ARG A 4 -1.17 -10.15 4.37
C ARG A 4 0.21 -10.38 4.97
N ALA A 5 0.76 -11.59 4.82
CA ALA A 5 2.10 -11.91 5.28
C ALA A 5 3.16 -11.02 4.59
N ALA A 6 2.99 -10.79 3.28
CA ALA A 6 3.86 -9.90 2.51
C ALA A 6 3.85 -8.46 3.05
N ARG A 7 2.68 -7.94 3.45
CA ARG A 7 2.57 -6.63 4.11
C ARG A 7 3.27 -6.61 5.46
N PHE A 8 3.00 -7.58 6.33
CA PHE A 8 3.62 -7.62 7.65
C PHE A 8 5.13 -7.75 7.60
N LEU A 9 5.66 -8.43 6.58
CA LEU A 9 7.09 -8.51 6.34
C LEU A 9 7.73 -7.12 6.14
N ALA A 10 6.99 -6.09 5.71
CA ALA A 10 7.52 -4.74 5.56
C ALA A 10 7.90 -4.08 6.90
N TRP A 11 7.31 -4.51 8.03
CA TRP A 11 7.57 -3.92 9.34
C TRP A 11 9.03 -4.09 9.81
N PRO A 12 9.63 -5.30 9.83
CA PRO A 12 11.04 -5.45 10.16
C PRO A 12 11.97 -4.71 9.19
N PHE A 13 11.62 -4.61 7.90
CA PHE A 13 12.42 -3.82 6.94
C PHE A 13 12.32 -2.32 7.19
N ALA A 14 11.16 -1.80 7.61
CA ALA A 14 11.00 -0.41 8.00
C ALA A 14 11.81 -0.08 9.26
N LEU A 15 11.82 -0.98 10.26
CA LEU A 15 12.68 -0.85 11.44
C LEU A 15 14.16 -0.89 11.08
N ALA A 16 14.56 -1.83 10.22
CA ALA A 16 15.95 -1.91 9.74
C ALA A 16 16.36 -0.63 9.00
N ALA A 17 15.50 -0.08 8.15
CA ALA A 17 15.77 1.16 7.44
C ALA A 17 15.89 2.37 8.39
N ALA A 18 15.03 2.45 9.42
CA ALA A 18 15.12 3.46 10.47
C ALA A 18 16.44 3.35 11.25
N ALA A 19 16.81 2.14 11.67
CA ALA A 19 18.04 1.87 12.41
C ALA A 19 19.28 2.18 11.56
N LEU A 20 19.29 1.81 10.27
CA LEU A 20 20.38 2.11 9.35
C LEU A 20 20.51 3.62 9.10
N ARG A 21 19.39 4.34 8.99
CA ARG A 21 19.43 5.81 8.87
C ARG A 21 20.03 6.44 10.12
N PHE A 22 19.54 6.06 11.31
CA PHE A 22 20.08 6.55 12.58
C PHE A 22 21.57 6.24 12.72
N ALA A 23 21.98 4.99 12.44
CA ALA A 23 23.36 4.54 12.47
C ALA A 23 24.27 5.35 11.51
N SER A 24 23.74 5.74 10.35
CA SER A 24 24.48 6.55 9.38
C SER A 24 24.80 7.96 9.90
N GLU A 25 23.89 8.58 10.63
CA GLU A 25 24.14 9.90 11.23
C GLU A 25 25.01 9.76 12.48
N TRP A 26 24.77 8.73 13.29
CA TRP A 26 25.50 8.53 14.55
C TRP A 26 26.98 8.18 14.35
N TRP A 27 27.30 7.26 13.43
CA TRP A 27 28.68 6.76 13.27
C TRP A 27 29.36 7.24 12.00
N LEU A 28 28.64 7.33 10.88
CA LEU A 28 29.29 7.55 9.58
C LEU A 28 29.47 9.02 9.27
N GLU A 29 28.57 9.89 9.70
CA GLU A 29 28.74 11.34 9.54
C GLU A 29 30.01 11.87 10.25
N PRO A 30 30.34 11.47 11.49
CA PRO A 30 31.63 11.81 12.08
C PRO A 30 32.85 11.29 11.30
N LEU A 31 32.73 10.12 10.68
CA LEU A 31 33.81 9.54 9.88
C LEU A 31 34.03 10.31 8.58
N THR A 32 32.97 10.89 7.99
CA THR A 32 33.12 11.68 6.77
C THR A 32 33.82 13.01 7.00
N TRP A 33 33.76 13.56 8.22
CA TRP A 33 34.51 14.77 8.58
C TRP A 33 36.03 14.57 8.58
N ARG A 34 36.50 13.33 8.75
CA ARG A 34 37.93 12.98 8.75
C ARG A 34 38.51 12.81 7.34
N LEU A 35 37.67 12.83 6.32
CA LEU A 35 38.11 12.69 4.93
C LEU A 35 38.73 14.00 4.45
N THR A 36 39.93 13.92 3.89
CA THR A 36 40.72 15.09 3.46
C THR A 36 40.06 15.90 2.35
N SER A 37 39.21 15.26 1.54
CA SER A 37 38.47 15.92 0.47
C SER A 37 36.97 15.93 0.77
N ALA A 38 36.40 17.13 0.86
CA ALA A 38 34.95 17.36 0.97
C ALA A 38 34.08 16.56 -0.03
N PRO A 39 34.43 16.46 -1.35
CA PRO A 39 33.61 15.68 -2.28
C PRO A 39 33.56 14.19 -1.93
N THR A 40 34.68 13.59 -1.49
CA THR A 40 34.71 12.18 -1.08
C THR A 40 33.86 11.93 0.16
N GLY A 41 33.86 12.86 1.13
CA GLY A 41 32.99 12.78 2.30
C GLY A 41 31.51 12.87 1.95
N LEU A 42 31.14 13.78 1.05
CA LEU A 42 29.77 13.89 0.56
C LEU A 42 29.33 12.62 -0.18
N VAL A 43 30.16 12.08 -1.08
CA VAL A 43 29.86 10.85 -1.83
C VAL A 43 29.70 9.66 -0.87
N ALA A 44 30.60 9.51 0.11
CA ALA A 44 30.50 8.45 1.11
C ALA A 44 29.21 8.55 1.92
N TRP A 45 28.85 9.76 2.38
CA TRP A 45 27.62 10.00 3.12
C TRP A 45 26.36 9.68 2.28
N LEU A 46 26.29 10.16 1.04
CA LEU A 46 25.20 9.86 0.11
C LEU A 46 25.09 8.36 -0.18
N ALA A 47 26.22 7.68 -0.38
CA ALA A 47 26.24 6.25 -0.68
C ALA A 47 25.68 5.43 0.49
N VAL A 48 26.06 5.74 1.73
CA VAL A 48 25.51 5.03 2.89
C VAL A 48 24.05 5.40 3.15
N GLY A 49 23.68 6.69 3.01
CA GLY A 49 22.28 7.11 3.09
C GLY A 49 21.39 6.36 2.10
N ALA A 50 21.84 6.25 0.85
CA ALA A 50 21.17 5.47 -0.19
C ALA A 50 21.15 3.97 0.11
N ALA A 51 22.25 3.39 0.61
CA ALA A 51 22.28 1.97 0.99
C ALA A 51 21.29 1.66 2.12
N GLY A 52 21.15 2.57 3.10
CA GLY A 52 20.23 2.45 4.23
C GLY A 52 18.76 2.31 3.84
N ILE A 53 18.38 2.78 2.64
CA ILE A 53 17.02 2.61 2.08
C ILE A 53 16.95 1.54 0.99
N LEU A 54 17.92 1.52 0.07
CA LEU A 54 17.91 0.63 -1.10
C LEU A 54 18.11 -0.83 -0.72
N VAL A 55 18.93 -1.14 0.29
CA VAL A 55 19.14 -2.52 0.75
C VAL A 55 17.87 -3.11 1.35
N PRO A 56 17.25 -2.54 2.42
CA PRO A 56 16.03 -3.12 2.98
C PRO A 56 14.88 -3.14 1.97
N LEU A 57 14.76 -2.11 1.12
CA LEU A 57 13.76 -2.08 0.07
C LEU A 57 13.99 -3.17 -0.98
N GLY A 58 15.23 -3.31 -1.47
CA GLY A 58 15.60 -4.31 -2.47
C GLY A 58 15.34 -5.73 -1.97
N VAL A 59 15.77 -6.05 -0.75
CA VAL A 59 15.52 -7.35 -0.12
C VAL A 59 14.02 -7.60 0.06
N TYR A 60 13.27 -6.62 0.58
CA TYR A 60 11.80 -6.72 0.69
C TYR A 60 11.14 -7.00 -0.66
N LEU A 61 11.51 -6.27 -1.71
CA LEU A 61 10.95 -6.47 -3.04
C LEU A 61 11.27 -7.88 -3.56
N LEU A 62 12.51 -8.34 -3.43
CA LEU A 62 12.90 -9.69 -3.84
C LEU A 62 12.06 -10.77 -3.12
N LEU A 63 11.94 -10.68 -1.79
CA LEU A 63 11.18 -11.64 -0.98
C LEU A 63 9.67 -11.61 -1.26
N THR A 64 9.14 -10.44 -1.64
CA THR A 64 7.69 -10.26 -1.92
C THR A 64 7.33 -10.37 -3.40
N ARG A 65 8.27 -10.73 -4.28
CA ARG A 65 8.07 -10.74 -5.74
C ARG A 65 6.84 -11.52 -6.17
N ASP A 66 6.62 -12.71 -5.62
CA ASP A 66 5.48 -13.54 -6.04
C ASP A 66 4.15 -13.04 -5.49
N ALA A 67 4.14 -12.53 -4.25
CA ALA A 67 2.95 -11.91 -3.64
C ALA A 67 2.55 -10.58 -4.30
N ARG A 68 3.39 -10.01 -5.17
CA ARG A 68 3.06 -8.81 -5.96
C ARG A 68 2.28 -9.12 -7.24
N ARG A 69 2.28 -10.37 -7.71
CA ARG A 69 1.46 -10.79 -8.85
C ARG A 69 0.00 -10.74 -8.41
N ARG A 70 -0.83 -9.99 -9.15
CA ARG A 70 -2.25 -9.87 -8.82
C ARG A 70 -2.99 -11.11 -9.34
N PRO A 71 -3.72 -11.84 -8.50
CA PRO A 71 -4.45 -13.02 -8.94
C PRO A 71 -5.72 -12.62 -9.69
N ALA A 72 -6.10 -13.39 -10.71
CA ALA A 72 -7.41 -13.31 -11.36
C ALA A 72 -8.49 -13.99 -10.49
N THR A 73 -8.61 -13.54 -9.24
CA THR A 73 -9.58 -14.07 -8.30
C THR A 73 -9.88 -13.15 -7.12
N PHE A 74 -10.92 -13.49 -6.35
CA PHE A 74 -11.31 -12.84 -5.11
C PHE A 74 -11.20 -13.81 -3.93
N GLU A 75 -11.05 -13.26 -2.73
CA GLU A 75 -11.27 -13.99 -1.47
C GLU A 75 -12.78 -14.08 -1.20
N VAL A 76 -13.24 -15.26 -0.79
CA VAL A 76 -14.66 -15.52 -0.48
C VAL A 76 -14.90 -15.30 1.02
N ASP A 77 -15.63 -14.24 1.36
CA ASP A 77 -16.12 -14.00 2.72
C ASP A 77 -17.54 -14.57 2.85
N ARG A 78 -17.63 -15.86 3.21
CA ARG A 78 -18.90 -16.59 3.34
C ARG A 78 -19.82 -15.98 4.40
N ARG A 79 -19.26 -15.40 5.47
CA ARG A 79 -20.04 -14.83 6.58
C ARG A 79 -20.71 -13.54 6.16
N ALA A 80 -20.00 -12.67 5.44
CA ALA A 80 -20.55 -11.41 4.96
C ALA A 80 -21.18 -11.49 3.56
N ARG A 81 -21.22 -12.69 2.95
CA ARG A 81 -21.70 -12.95 1.57
C ARG A 81 -21.14 -11.95 0.55
N ARG A 82 -19.82 -11.87 0.48
CA ARG A 82 -19.12 -10.97 -0.45
C ARG A 82 -17.83 -11.56 -0.98
N PHE A 83 -17.44 -11.10 -2.16
CA PHE A 83 -16.09 -11.25 -2.66
C PHE A 83 -15.23 -10.07 -2.21
N THR A 84 -13.99 -10.35 -1.81
CA THR A 84 -13.05 -9.34 -1.33
C THR A 84 -11.76 -9.42 -2.12
N ALA A 85 -11.26 -8.27 -2.58
CA ALA A 85 -9.88 -8.11 -3.02
C ALA A 85 -9.13 -7.31 -1.94
N PRO A 86 -8.15 -7.92 -1.25
CA PRO A 86 -7.39 -7.25 -0.20
C PRO A 86 -6.49 -6.16 -0.78
N THR A 87 -5.82 -5.40 0.08
CA THR A 87 -4.83 -4.40 -0.37
C THR A 87 -3.63 -5.07 -1.04
N ALA A 88 -3.18 -4.55 -2.17
CA ALA A 88 -1.97 -4.99 -2.83
C ALA A 88 -0.72 -4.69 -1.97
N PRO A 89 0.14 -5.69 -1.69
CA PRO A 89 1.35 -5.48 -0.87
C PRO A 89 2.37 -4.57 -1.56
N ALA A 90 2.27 -4.42 -2.88
CA ALA A 90 3.16 -3.59 -3.70
C ALA A 90 3.13 -2.09 -3.35
N TRP A 91 2.10 -1.61 -2.66
CA TRP A 91 2.01 -0.19 -2.28
C TRP A 91 2.45 0.08 -0.85
N VAL A 92 1.81 -0.57 0.12
CA VAL A 92 1.99 -0.22 1.55
C VAL A 92 3.37 -0.61 2.06
N GLY A 93 3.91 -1.75 1.62
CA GLY A 93 5.21 -2.24 2.11
C GLY A 93 6.37 -1.32 1.76
N PRO A 94 6.63 -1.01 0.47
CA PRO A 94 7.72 -0.11 0.07
C PRO A 94 7.62 1.27 0.73
N TRP A 95 6.41 1.85 0.79
CA TRP A 95 6.20 3.13 1.47
C TRP A 95 6.50 3.07 2.96
N SER A 96 6.17 1.98 3.64
CA SER A 96 6.51 1.80 5.06
C SER A 96 8.02 1.80 5.28
N ILE A 97 8.79 1.21 4.36
CA ILE A 97 10.27 1.20 4.43
C ILE A 97 10.84 2.60 4.21
N VAL A 98 10.33 3.34 3.22
CA VAL A 98 10.73 4.74 2.96
C VAL A 98 10.43 5.62 4.18
N VAL A 99 9.22 5.51 4.75
CA VAL A 99 8.83 6.27 5.94
C VAL A 99 9.67 5.86 7.15
N GLY A 100 9.94 4.56 7.33
CA GLY A 100 10.85 4.07 8.37
C GLY A 100 12.24 4.68 8.24
N TRP A 101 12.82 4.71 7.04
CA TRP A 101 14.10 5.37 6.77
C TRP A 101 14.07 6.86 7.15
N LEU A 102 13.05 7.62 6.70
CA LEU A 102 12.89 9.03 7.08
C LEU A 102 12.77 9.21 8.60
N THR A 103 12.07 8.29 9.27
CA THR A 103 11.87 8.31 10.72
C THR A 103 13.19 8.19 11.48
N GLY A 104 14.14 7.39 10.99
CA GLY A 104 15.44 7.25 11.63
C GLY A 104 16.25 8.55 11.70
N GLY A 105 16.05 9.47 10.75
CA GLY A 105 16.68 10.79 10.74
C GLY A 105 15.92 11.86 11.54
N LEU A 106 14.85 11.50 12.24
CA LEU A 106 14.14 12.41 13.14
C LEU A 106 14.77 12.47 14.53
N VAL A 107 15.68 11.56 14.87
CA VAL A 107 16.39 11.57 16.15
C VAL A 107 17.38 12.73 16.14
N THR A 108 17.22 13.69 17.05
CA THR A 108 18.05 14.88 17.07
C THR A 108 19.45 14.56 17.58
N LEU A 109 20.43 14.68 16.68
CA LEU A 109 21.85 14.58 16.97
C LEU A 109 22.50 15.96 16.92
N GLU A 110 23.46 16.19 17.81
CA GLU A 110 24.26 17.41 17.82
C GLU A 110 25.74 17.07 17.76
N ARG A 111 26.51 17.90 17.05
CA ARG A 111 27.98 17.78 17.05
C ARG A 111 28.52 18.27 18.38
N VAL A 112 29.41 17.48 18.99
CA VAL A 112 30.10 17.90 20.21
C VAL A 112 31.10 19.01 19.87
N PRO A 113 31.05 20.18 20.54
CA PRO A 113 31.97 21.28 20.25
C PRO A 113 33.43 20.85 20.42
N GLY A 114 34.25 21.08 19.39
CA GLY A 114 35.67 20.74 19.41
C GLY A 114 36.00 19.27 19.18
N GLU A 115 35.02 18.41 18.91
CA GLU A 115 35.24 16.98 18.68
C GLU A 115 34.59 16.46 17.39
N ASP A 116 35.20 15.43 16.80
CA ASP A 116 34.65 14.70 15.64
C ASP A 116 33.76 13.54 16.09
N ARG A 117 32.74 13.89 16.88
CA ARG A 117 31.66 12.98 17.28
C ARG A 117 30.34 13.71 17.36
N VAL A 118 29.27 12.95 17.18
CA VAL A 118 27.90 13.39 17.50
C VAL A 118 27.47 12.79 18.82
N ARG A 119 26.58 13.49 19.52
CA ARG A 119 25.85 13.00 20.68
C ARG A 119 24.36 13.25 20.49
N LEU A 120 23.53 12.57 21.29
CA LEU A 120 22.11 12.92 21.39
C LEU A 120 22.00 14.36 21.92
N ALA A 121 21.01 15.11 21.43
CA ALA A 121 20.78 16.47 21.87
C ALA A 121 20.72 16.58 23.41
N ASP A 122 21.51 17.49 23.99
CA ASP A 122 21.62 17.67 25.45
C ASP A 122 20.34 18.26 26.06
N THR A 123 19.52 18.90 25.21
CA THR A 123 18.21 19.41 25.61
C THR A 123 17.24 18.25 25.79
N GLY A 124 17.08 17.77 27.02
CA GLY A 124 16.25 16.60 27.35
C GLY A 124 14.83 16.66 26.77
N ALA A 125 14.22 17.85 26.69
CA ALA A 125 12.91 18.03 26.06
C ALA A 125 12.92 17.76 24.54
N VAL A 126 13.95 18.20 23.82
CA VAL A 126 14.09 17.99 22.36
C VAL A 126 14.31 16.53 22.05
N LEU A 127 15.21 15.88 22.80
CA LEU A 127 15.46 14.45 22.65
C LEU A 127 14.17 13.65 22.92
N LEU A 128 13.49 13.93 24.04
CA LEU A 128 12.24 13.27 24.38
C LEU A 128 11.17 13.41 23.28
N VAL A 129 10.97 14.63 22.77
CA VAL A 129 10.02 14.89 21.68
C VAL A 129 10.40 14.10 20.42
N SER A 130 11.68 14.08 20.03
CA SER A 130 12.13 13.32 18.86
C SER A 130 11.85 11.82 18.99
N LEU A 131 12.13 11.24 20.16
CA LEU A 131 11.88 9.82 20.44
C LEU A 131 10.38 9.49 20.44
N VAL A 132 9.55 10.36 21.00
CA VAL A 132 8.08 10.21 20.98
C VAL A 132 7.57 10.25 19.54
N VAL A 133 8.04 11.20 18.72
CA VAL A 133 7.65 11.29 17.30
C VAL A 133 8.06 10.02 16.55
N VAL A 134 9.29 9.54 16.73
CA VAL A 134 9.78 8.29 16.13
C VAL A 134 8.90 7.11 16.52
N ALA A 135 8.61 6.95 17.81
CA ALA A 135 7.76 5.88 18.31
C ALA A 135 6.34 5.95 17.71
N LEU A 136 5.73 7.14 17.66
CA LEU A 136 4.40 7.35 17.08
C LEU A 136 4.36 6.98 15.59
N VAL A 137 5.39 7.36 14.82
CA VAL A 137 5.45 7.01 13.39
C VAL A 137 5.60 5.50 13.19
N LEU A 138 6.45 4.83 13.97
CA LEU A 138 6.62 3.36 13.88
C LEU A 138 5.33 2.61 14.28
N VAL A 139 4.63 3.10 15.30
CA VAL A 139 3.30 2.57 15.68
C VAL A 139 2.30 2.79 14.54
N LEU A 140 2.28 3.98 13.92
CA LEU A 140 1.39 4.28 12.79
C LEU A 140 1.67 3.36 11.59
N ILE A 141 2.95 3.09 11.27
CA ILE A 141 3.33 2.09 10.26
C ILE A 141 2.73 0.72 10.62
N GLY A 142 2.92 0.27 11.86
CA GLY A 142 2.36 -1.01 12.34
C GLY A 142 0.82 -1.08 12.19
N VAL A 143 0.12 -0.02 12.59
CA VAL A 143 -1.34 0.10 12.45
C VAL A 143 -1.79 0.07 10.99
N VAL A 144 -1.11 0.80 10.11
CA VAL A 144 -1.42 0.82 8.67
C VAL A 144 -1.18 -0.56 8.05
N LEU A 145 -0.07 -1.22 8.38
CA LEU A 145 0.25 -2.57 7.91
C LEU A 145 -0.73 -3.62 8.45
N TRP A 146 -1.25 -3.43 9.67
CA TRP A 146 -2.29 -4.28 10.25
C TRP A 146 -3.66 -4.02 9.63
N SER A 147 -3.93 -2.79 9.20
CA SER A 147 -5.21 -2.45 8.60
C SER A 147 -5.37 -3.10 7.22
N ASP A 148 -6.44 -3.87 7.03
CA ASP A 148 -6.85 -4.40 5.71
C ASP A 148 -7.49 -3.30 4.83
N ARG A 149 -6.86 -2.12 4.78
CA ARG A 149 -7.30 -0.97 3.98
C ARG A 149 -6.16 -0.48 3.09
N PRO A 150 -6.45 -0.13 1.83
CA PRO A 150 -7.75 -0.16 1.15
C PRO A 150 -8.21 -1.55 0.69
N ARG A 151 -9.52 -1.83 0.76
CA ARG A 151 -10.13 -3.08 0.26
C ARG A 151 -11.24 -2.82 -0.74
N LEU A 152 -11.36 -3.67 -1.74
CA LEU A 152 -12.49 -3.70 -2.66
C LEU A 152 -13.37 -4.90 -2.29
N THR A 153 -14.68 -4.68 -2.23
CA THR A 153 -15.65 -5.75 -1.98
C THR A 153 -16.78 -5.70 -2.99
N LEU A 154 -17.15 -6.85 -3.51
CA LEU A 154 -18.35 -7.06 -4.32
C LEU A 154 -19.36 -7.83 -3.47
N ASP A 155 -20.54 -7.27 -3.29
CA ASP A 155 -21.64 -7.90 -2.56
C ASP A 155 -22.92 -7.86 -3.42
N PRO A 156 -24.02 -8.51 -3.00
CA PRO A 156 -25.25 -8.51 -3.80
C PRO A 156 -25.87 -7.12 -4.04
N GLN A 157 -25.49 -6.09 -3.28
CA GLN A 157 -26.03 -4.73 -3.39
C GLN A 157 -25.17 -3.86 -4.31
N GLY A 158 -23.86 -4.07 -4.34
CA GLY A 158 -22.98 -3.29 -5.19
C GLY A 158 -21.49 -3.58 -5.04
N ILE A 159 -20.73 -2.58 -5.49
CA ILE A 159 -19.27 -2.49 -5.38
C ILE A 159 -18.96 -1.50 -4.27
N THR A 160 -18.20 -1.92 -3.26
CA THR A 160 -17.68 -1.02 -2.23
C THR A 160 -16.15 -0.96 -2.31
N VAL A 161 -15.62 0.24 -2.49
CA VAL A 161 -14.19 0.53 -2.34
C VAL A 161 -13.99 1.27 -1.02
N ARG A 162 -13.33 0.62 -0.06
CA ARG A 162 -12.99 1.21 1.23
C ARG A 162 -11.54 1.62 1.22
N GLY A 163 -11.30 2.92 1.08
CA GLY A 163 -10.01 3.56 1.27
C GLY A 163 -9.60 3.65 2.73
N LEU A 164 -8.45 4.31 2.99
CA LEU A 164 -8.02 4.60 4.37
C LEU A 164 -8.97 5.60 5.04
N PHE A 165 -9.30 6.69 4.32
CA PHE A 165 -10.13 7.80 4.81
C PHE A 165 -11.50 7.91 4.13
N ARG A 166 -11.69 7.32 2.95
CA ARG A 166 -12.91 7.46 2.15
C ARG A 166 -13.53 6.09 1.88
N ARG A 167 -14.86 6.04 1.85
CA ARG A 167 -15.62 4.88 1.38
C ARG A 167 -16.45 5.31 0.18
N THR A 168 -16.40 4.54 -0.89
CA THR A 168 -17.22 4.75 -2.07
C THR A 168 -18.00 3.47 -2.33
N THR A 169 -19.32 3.60 -2.43
CA THR A 169 -20.22 2.48 -2.75
C THR A 169 -20.95 2.83 -4.04
N VAL A 170 -20.99 1.90 -4.97
CA VAL A 170 -21.75 2.01 -6.22
C VAL A 170 -22.68 0.82 -6.28
N ARG A 171 -23.98 1.08 -6.38
CA ARG A 171 -24.99 0.02 -6.39
C ARG A 171 -25.13 -0.56 -7.80
N TRP A 172 -25.45 -1.85 -7.88
CA TRP A 172 -25.60 -2.53 -9.18
C TRP A 172 -26.74 -1.98 -10.04
N ASP A 173 -27.82 -1.52 -9.42
CA ASP A 173 -29.01 -0.97 -10.09
C ASP A 173 -28.75 0.38 -10.77
N ARG A 174 -27.67 1.07 -10.40
CA ARG A 174 -27.26 2.32 -11.06
C ARG A 174 -26.32 2.10 -12.23
N LEU A 175 -25.79 0.89 -12.40
CA LEU A 175 -24.81 0.60 -13.44
C LEU A 175 -25.48 0.23 -14.75
N VAL A 176 -25.08 0.88 -15.84
CA VAL A 176 -25.63 0.63 -17.18
C VAL A 176 -24.74 -0.34 -17.94
N PRO A 177 -25.29 -1.37 -18.61
CA PRO A 177 -24.56 -2.19 -19.56
C PRO A 177 -24.13 -1.34 -20.77
N GLY A 178 -22.85 -1.29 -21.14
CA GLY A 178 -22.47 -0.68 -22.43
C GLY A 178 -21.17 0.12 -22.50
N GLY A 179 -20.31 0.12 -21.48
CA GLY A 179 -18.93 0.58 -21.65
C GLY A 179 -17.97 -0.56 -21.39
N PRO A 180 -16.98 -0.85 -22.26
CA PRO A 180 -15.86 -1.68 -21.83
C PRO A 180 -15.27 -0.97 -20.61
N PRO A 181 -15.16 -1.63 -19.45
CA PRO A 181 -14.43 -1.07 -18.32
C PRO A 181 -13.05 -0.66 -18.84
N GLY A 182 -12.78 0.65 -18.89
CA GLY A 182 -11.50 1.14 -19.38
C GLY A 182 -10.39 0.44 -18.59
N THR A 183 -9.51 -0.28 -19.28
CA THR A 183 -8.45 -1.08 -18.66
C THR A 183 -7.28 -0.18 -18.26
N ASP A 184 -7.51 0.73 -17.34
CA ASP A 184 -6.43 1.29 -16.53
C ASP A 184 -6.24 0.38 -15.32
N ALA A 185 -5.03 -0.13 -15.11
CA ALA A 185 -4.67 -0.94 -13.96
C ALA A 185 -4.92 -0.22 -12.61
N ARG A 186 -5.17 1.09 -12.63
CA ARG A 186 -5.39 1.95 -11.45
C ARG A 186 -6.83 2.33 -11.20
N VAL A 187 -7.67 2.40 -12.23
CA VAL A 187 -9.03 2.95 -12.14
C VAL A 187 -10.00 2.08 -12.90
N LEU A 188 -11.12 1.75 -12.26
CA LEU A 188 -12.25 1.10 -12.91
C LEU A 188 -13.25 2.19 -13.31
N VAL A 189 -13.49 2.35 -14.61
CA VAL A 189 -14.47 3.29 -15.15
C VAL A 189 -15.79 2.56 -15.34
N LEU A 190 -16.85 3.09 -14.72
CA LEU A 190 -18.21 2.54 -14.76
C LEU A 190 -19.17 3.57 -15.37
N ALA A 191 -20.20 3.11 -16.07
CA ALA A 191 -21.30 3.97 -16.51
C ALA A 191 -22.40 3.95 -15.44
N GLU A 192 -22.62 5.07 -14.75
CA GLU A 192 -23.60 5.18 -13.66
C GLU A 192 -24.75 6.11 -14.07
N LEU A 193 -25.99 5.72 -13.78
CA LEU A 193 -27.16 6.61 -13.87
C LEU A 193 -27.10 7.63 -12.73
N PRO A 194 -27.18 8.94 -13.02
CA PRO A 194 -27.15 9.97 -11.99
C PRO A 194 -28.38 9.87 -11.07
N ASP A 195 -28.26 10.44 -9.88
CA ASP A 195 -29.34 10.58 -8.89
C ASP A 195 -29.53 12.08 -8.62
N PRO A 196 -30.64 12.71 -9.09
CA PRO A 196 -31.84 12.13 -9.70
C PRO A 196 -31.63 11.57 -11.13
N PRO A 197 -32.48 10.63 -11.59
CA PRO A 197 -32.34 9.95 -12.87
C PRO A 197 -32.36 10.95 -14.04
N GLY A 198 -31.25 11.01 -14.76
CA GLY A 198 -31.07 11.81 -15.97
C GLY A 198 -31.02 10.93 -17.23
N PRO A 199 -31.15 11.54 -18.42
CA PRO A 199 -31.24 10.79 -19.69
C PRO A 199 -29.92 10.13 -20.12
N ARG A 200 -28.80 10.43 -19.47
CA ARG A 200 -27.47 9.96 -19.88
C ARG A 200 -26.67 9.44 -18.71
N ALA A 201 -26.08 8.25 -18.88
CA ALA A 201 -25.13 7.70 -17.94
C ALA A 201 -23.86 8.57 -17.87
N VAL A 202 -23.35 8.76 -16.66
CA VAL A 202 -22.14 9.55 -16.38
C VAL A 202 -21.00 8.59 -16.03
N PRO A 203 -19.77 8.81 -16.54
CA PRO A 203 -18.63 7.99 -16.16
C PRO A 203 -18.28 8.20 -14.68
N ARG A 204 -18.19 7.09 -13.93
CA ARG A 204 -17.77 7.04 -12.54
C ARG A 204 -16.47 6.26 -12.42
N THR A 205 -15.45 6.89 -11.84
CA THR A 205 -14.14 6.28 -11.61
C THR A 205 -14.03 5.71 -10.20
N LEU A 206 -13.68 4.43 -10.08
CA LEU A 206 -13.35 3.78 -8.81
C LEU A 206 -11.84 3.53 -8.71
N PRO A 207 -11.16 3.98 -7.63
CA PRO A 207 -9.74 3.75 -7.46
C PRO A 207 -9.47 2.30 -7.03
N VAL A 208 -9.17 1.44 -8.00
CA VAL A 208 -8.92 0.00 -7.79
C VAL A 208 -7.45 -0.38 -7.83
N GLY A 209 -6.55 0.57 -8.15
CA GLY A 209 -5.13 0.32 -8.31
C GLY A 209 -4.41 -0.23 -7.08
N ARG A 210 -5.04 -0.12 -5.90
CA ARG A 210 -4.53 -0.67 -4.64
C ARG A 210 -5.19 -2.00 -4.24
N ALA A 211 -6.16 -2.50 -5.02
CA ALA A 211 -6.76 -3.81 -4.81
C ALA A 211 -5.83 -4.91 -5.38
N HIS A 212 -5.71 -6.01 -4.64
CA HIS A 212 -4.91 -7.17 -5.01
C HIS A 212 -5.72 -8.15 -5.84
N VAL A 213 -6.16 -7.69 -7.00
CA VAL A 213 -6.88 -8.48 -8.00
C VAL A 213 -6.44 -8.03 -9.39
N ASP A 214 -6.36 -8.97 -10.32
CA ASP A 214 -6.05 -8.66 -11.70
C ASP A 214 -7.10 -7.66 -12.26
N PRO A 215 -6.67 -6.53 -12.87
CA PRO A 215 -7.59 -5.49 -13.32
C PRO A 215 -8.51 -5.97 -14.43
N VAL A 216 -8.07 -6.88 -15.31
CA VAL A 216 -8.88 -7.43 -16.41
C VAL A 216 -9.95 -8.38 -15.83
N PHE A 217 -9.56 -9.24 -14.90
CA PHE A 217 -10.50 -10.10 -14.18
C PHE A 217 -11.55 -9.28 -13.40
N LEU A 218 -11.14 -8.23 -12.69
CA LEU A 218 -12.08 -7.36 -11.97
C LEU A 218 -13.05 -6.67 -12.91
N ALA A 219 -12.54 -6.13 -14.01
CA ALA A 219 -13.32 -5.51 -15.07
C ALA A 219 -14.35 -6.49 -15.67
N GLY A 220 -13.92 -7.70 -16.03
CA GLY A 220 -14.78 -8.77 -16.53
C GLY A 220 -15.83 -9.21 -15.51
N ALA A 221 -15.45 -9.32 -14.23
CA ALA A 221 -16.38 -9.67 -13.16
C ALA A 221 -17.48 -8.63 -12.97
N VAL A 222 -17.11 -7.35 -12.97
CA VAL A 222 -18.08 -6.26 -12.87
C VAL A 222 -18.99 -6.22 -14.10
N HIS A 223 -18.44 -6.40 -15.30
CA HIS A 223 -19.23 -6.50 -16.52
C HIS A 223 -20.25 -7.65 -16.43
N HIS A 224 -19.80 -8.84 -16.04
CA HIS A 224 -20.65 -10.03 -15.88
C HIS A 224 -21.82 -9.79 -14.92
N TYR A 225 -21.58 -9.17 -13.75
CA TYR A 225 -22.67 -8.87 -12.80
C TYR A 225 -23.58 -7.73 -13.23
N VAL A 226 -23.09 -6.81 -14.07
CA VAL A 226 -23.96 -5.79 -14.69
C VAL A 226 -24.89 -6.44 -15.72
N THR A 227 -24.40 -7.37 -16.54
CA THR A 227 -25.18 -8.05 -17.58
C THR A 227 -26.10 -9.15 -17.06
N ALA A 228 -25.69 -9.90 -16.02
CA ALA A 228 -26.44 -11.05 -15.48
C ALA A 228 -26.86 -10.77 -14.02
N ALA A 229 -27.97 -10.06 -13.85
CA ALA A 229 -28.45 -9.60 -12.54
C ALA A 229 -28.88 -10.75 -11.61
N GLU A 230 -29.35 -11.85 -12.19
CA GLU A 230 -29.77 -13.09 -11.53
C GLU A 230 -28.65 -13.76 -10.73
N HIS A 231 -27.40 -13.42 -11.02
CA HIS A 231 -26.23 -13.99 -10.36
C HIS A 231 -25.77 -13.20 -9.12
N ARG A 232 -26.19 -11.93 -8.99
CA ARG A 232 -25.82 -11.06 -7.86
C ARG A 232 -26.14 -11.66 -6.48
N PRO A 233 -27.27 -12.36 -6.25
CA PRO A 233 -27.57 -12.98 -4.96
C PRO A 233 -26.59 -14.08 -4.54
N THR A 234 -25.87 -14.66 -5.51
CA THR A 234 -24.90 -15.76 -5.27
C THR A 234 -23.48 -15.26 -5.01
N ILE A 235 -23.24 -13.96 -5.09
CA ILE A 235 -21.96 -13.32 -4.77
C ILE A 235 -21.55 -13.70 -3.33
N GLY A 236 -20.27 -14.04 -3.17
CA GLY A 236 -19.73 -14.50 -1.89
C GLY A 236 -19.86 -16.00 -1.62
N THR A 237 -20.28 -16.79 -2.62
CA THR A 237 -20.21 -18.26 -2.57
C THR A 237 -19.00 -18.80 -3.36
N PRO A 238 -18.40 -19.94 -2.95
CA PRO A 238 -17.30 -20.55 -3.69
C PRO A 238 -17.70 -20.99 -5.11
N ALA A 239 -18.88 -21.61 -5.24
CA ALA A 239 -19.40 -22.08 -6.53
C ALA A 239 -19.55 -20.93 -7.53
N GLU A 240 -19.99 -19.77 -7.06
CA GLU A 240 -20.10 -18.58 -7.89
C GLU A 240 -18.73 -18.07 -8.36
N LEU A 241 -17.73 -18.08 -7.48
CA LEU A 241 -16.38 -17.66 -7.86
C LEU A 241 -15.77 -18.59 -8.92
N ASP A 242 -15.97 -19.91 -8.78
CA ASP A 242 -15.45 -20.89 -9.73
C ASP A 242 -16.15 -20.77 -11.09
N ARG A 243 -17.47 -20.57 -11.10
CA ARG A 243 -18.22 -20.30 -12.33
C ARG A 243 -17.77 -19.00 -13.00
N LEU A 244 -17.57 -17.93 -12.21
CA LEU A 244 -17.09 -16.65 -12.72
C LEU A 244 -15.70 -16.79 -13.36
N ARG A 245 -14.78 -17.54 -12.73
CA ARG A 245 -13.46 -17.83 -13.31
C ARG A 245 -13.57 -18.59 -14.62
N ALA A 246 -14.45 -19.58 -14.70
CA ALA A 246 -14.66 -20.35 -15.93
C ALA A 246 -15.21 -19.45 -17.06
N ALA A 247 -16.16 -18.56 -16.74
CA ALA A 247 -16.77 -17.64 -17.70
C ALA A 247 -15.81 -16.54 -18.21
N LEU A 248 -14.77 -16.20 -17.44
CA LEU A 248 -13.78 -15.17 -17.80
C LEU A 248 -12.47 -15.74 -18.34
N ALA A 249 -12.31 -17.06 -18.38
CA ALA A 249 -11.15 -17.74 -18.95
C ALA A 249 -11.29 -18.04 -20.45
N SER A 250 -12.51 -17.96 -20.99
CA SER A 250 -12.87 -18.09 -22.40
C SER A 250 -12.74 -16.78 -23.15
#